data_AF-A0A3C1L7P1-F1
#
_entry.id   AF-A0A3C1L7P1-F1
#
_cell.length_a   1.000
_cell.length_b   1.000
_cell.length_c   1.000
_cell.angle_alpha   90.00
_cell.angle_beta   90.00
_cell.angle_gamma   90.00
#
_symmetry.space_group_name_H-M   'P 1'
#
loop_
_entity.id
_entity.type
_entity.pdbx_description
1 polymer ?
#
loop_
_entity_poly.entity_id
_entity_poly.type
_entity_poly.pdbx_seq_one_letter_code
_entity_poly.pdbx_strand_id
1 'polypeptide(L)'
;MTALSLESAKTVAIVVAVAFVAFAVISAWLIKNVVTKLIMVLLMAGLALGVWTQRTSLQDCADKATAQAEALDVTGLTCTFFGTEIEVGEG
;
A
#
# COMPACT_ATOMS: atom_id res chain seq x y z
N MET A 1 16.29 -38.03 47.13
CA MET A 1 16.81 -36.79 46.54
C MET A 1 15.93 -36.34 45.36
N THR A 2 14.65 -36.02 45.61
CA THR A 2 13.65 -35.74 44.54
C THR A 2 12.80 -34.49 44.80
N ALA A 3 12.74 -33.99 46.04
CA ALA A 3 11.96 -32.79 46.39
C ALA A 3 12.55 -31.50 45.79
N LEU A 4 13.88 -31.32 45.80
CA LEU A 4 14.55 -30.15 45.20
C LEU A 4 14.38 -30.08 43.67
N SER A 5 14.26 -31.24 43.01
CA SER A 5 14.09 -31.35 41.55
C SER A 5 12.70 -30.92 41.10
N LEU A 6 11.65 -31.32 41.83
CA LEU A 6 10.27 -31.00 41.46
C LEU A 6 9.97 -29.50 41.57
N GLU A 7 10.46 -28.86 42.65
CA GLU A 7 10.28 -27.42 42.86
C GLU A 7 11.12 -26.59 41.87
N SER A 8 12.35 -27.03 41.55
CA SER A 8 13.17 -26.43 40.50
C SER A 8 12.50 -26.56 39.13
N ALA A 9 12.00 -27.75 38.77
CA ALA A 9 11.34 -27.98 37.49
C ALA A 9 10.08 -27.11 37.35
N LYS A 10 9.28 -26.98 38.41
CA LYS A 10 8.10 -26.11 38.43
C LYS A 10 8.48 -24.64 38.24
N THR A 11 9.53 -24.18 38.91
CA THR A 11 10.03 -22.81 38.78
C THR A 11 10.53 -22.53 37.36
N VAL A 12 11.32 -23.43 36.79
CA VAL A 12 11.81 -23.31 35.40
C VAL A 12 10.65 -23.30 34.42
N ALA A 13 9.66 -24.18 34.58
CA ALA A 13 8.48 -24.21 33.72
C ALA A 13 7.70 -22.88 33.76
N ILE A 14 7.54 -22.28 34.95
CA ILE A 14 6.88 -20.99 35.10
C ILE A 14 7.69 -19.88 34.39
N VAL A 15 9.02 -19.85 34.59
CA VAL A 15 9.89 -18.86 33.93
C VAL A 15 9.81 -18.98 32.41
N VAL A 16 9.86 -20.20 31.88
CA VAL A 16 9.74 -20.44 30.43
C VAL A 16 8.37 -20.03 29.92
N ALA A 17 7.30 -20.36 30.63
CA ALA A 17 5.95 -19.95 30.25
C ALA A 17 5.81 -18.41 30.20
N VAL A 18 6.32 -17.71 31.21
CA VAL A 18 6.32 -16.24 31.25
C VAL A 18 7.16 -15.67 30.10
N ALA A 19 8.32 -16.26 29.79
CA ALA A 19 9.14 -15.84 28.66
C ALA A 19 8.41 -15.99 27.31
N PHE A 20 7.70 -17.11 27.09
CA PHE A 20 6.90 -17.30 25.87
C PHE A 20 5.78 -16.27 25.75
N VAL A 21 5.09 -15.94 26.85
CA VAL A 21 4.07 -14.90 26.85
C VAL A 21 4.68 -13.54 26.48
N ALA A 22 5.84 -13.20 27.04
CA ALA A 22 6.54 -11.97 26.69
C ALA A 22 6.93 -11.93 25.20
N PHE A 23 7.47 -13.02 24.66
CA PHE A 23 7.79 -13.13 23.23
C PHE A 23 6.54 -13.01 22.34
N ALA A 24 5.41 -13.59 22.75
CA ALA A 24 4.15 -13.47 22.02
C ALA A 24 3.68 -11.99 21.95
N VAL A 25 3.80 -11.24 23.05
CA VAL A 25 3.43 -9.82 23.06
C VAL A 25 4.38 -8.99 22.18
N ILE A 26 5.69 -9.21 22.29
CA ILE A 26 6.69 -8.48 21.49
C ILE A 26 6.48 -8.77 20.00
N SER A 27 6.30 -10.03 19.62
CA SER A 27 6.07 -10.42 18.23
C SER A 27 4.78 -9.80 17.68
N ALA A 28 3.68 -9.83 18.43
CA ALA A 28 2.43 -9.18 18.03
C ALA A 28 2.62 -7.67 17.81
N TRP A 29 3.39 -7.00 18.67
CA TRP A 29 3.67 -5.57 18.54
C TRP A 29 4.52 -5.26 17.31
N LEU A 30 5.56 -6.07 17.05
CA LEU A 30 6.39 -5.95 15.84
C LEU A 30 5.57 -6.17 14.57
N ILE A 31 4.76 -7.23 14.51
CA ILE A 31 3.90 -7.52 13.36
C ILE A 31 2.97 -6.33 13.09
N LYS A 32 2.29 -5.80 14.12
CA LYS A 32 1.41 -4.64 13.96
C LYS A 32 2.12 -3.42 13.37
N ASN A 33 3.32 -3.10 13.88
CA ASN A 33 4.09 -1.95 13.41
C ASN A 33 4.68 -2.14 12.00
N VAL A 34 5.08 -3.37 11.65
CA VAL A 34 5.66 -3.67 10.33
C VAL A 34 4.59 -3.80 9.27
N VAL A 35 3.51 -4.52 9.54
CA VAL A 35 2.41 -4.75 8.58
C VAL A 35 1.79 -3.43 8.14
N THR A 36 1.55 -2.50 9.07
CA THR A 36 1.00 -1.18 8.73
C THR A 36 1.92 -0.42 7.75
N LYS A 37 3.24 -0.47 7.98
CA LYS A 37 4.22 0.17 7.07
C LYS A 37 4.24 -0.51 5.70
N LEU A 38 4.20 -1.84 5.65
CA LEU A 38 4.17 -2.59 4.40
C LEU A 38 2.93 -2.29 3.58
N ILE A 39 1.75 -2.21 4.21
CA ILE A 39 0.50 -1.84 3.54
C ILE A 39 0.63 -0.43 2.96
N MET A 40 1.15 0.54 3.71
CA MET A 40 1.34 1.90 3.21
C MET A 40 2.29 1.95 2.01
N VAL A 41 3.40 1.21 2.07
CA VAL A 41 4.34 1.09 0.93
C VAL A 41 3.66 0.47 -0.28
N LEU A 42 2.91 -0.61 -0.10
CA LEU A 42 2.16 -1.27 -1.18
C LEU A 42 1.12 -0.34 -1.80
N LEU A 43 0.37 0.39 -0.97
CA LEU A 43 -0.62 1.36 -1.45
C LEU A 43 0.04 2.48 -2.26
N MET A 44 1.11 3.09 -1.74
CA MET A 44 1.84 4.14 -2.45
C MET A 44 2.46 3.62 -3.74
N ALA A 45 3.04 2.42 -3.72
CA ALA A 45 3.58 1.78 -4.92
C ALA A 45 2.47 1.49 -5.94
N GLY A 46 1.32 0.99 -5.51
CA GLY A 46 0.16 0.76 -6.37
C GLY A 46 -0.36 2.03 -7.00
N LEU A 47 -0.48 3.12 -6.23
CA LEU A 47 -0.87 4.43 -6.75
C LEU A 47 0.17 4.97 -7.74
N ALA A 48 1.47 4.87 -7.41
CA ALA A 48 2.54 5.31 -8.30
C ALA A 48 2.54 4.54 -9.63
N LEU A 49 2.33 3.23 -9.58
CA LEU A 49 2.19 2.40 -10.77
C LEU A 49 0.94 2.76 -11.57
N GLY A 50 -0.20 2.98 -10.90
CA GLY A 50 -1.44 3.41 -11.55
C GLY A 50 -1.30 4.77 -12.24
N VAL A 51 -0.58 5.72 -11.65
CA VAL A 51 -0.26 7.00 -12.30
C VAL A 51 0.71 6.80 -13.46
N TRP A 52 1.75 5.96 -13.29
CA TRP A 52 2.74 5.70 -14.33
C TRP A 52 2.12 5.09 -15.59
N THR A 53 1.19 4.15 -15.45
CA THR A 53 0.51 3.51 -16.60
C THR A 53 -0.38 4.48 -17.38
N GLN A 54 -0.79 5.59 -16.77
CA GLN A 54 -1.65 6.59 -17.40
C GLN A 54 -0.92 7.82 -17.93
N ARG A 55 0.39 7.90 -17.68
CA ARG A 55 1.24 8.96 -18.22
C ARG A 55 1.09 9.05 -19.74
N THR A 56 1.02 7.92 -20.43
CA THR A 56 0.87 7.86 -21.89
C THR A 56 -0.49 8.43 -22.33
N SER A 57 -1.59 8.03 -21.68
CA SER A 57 -2.93 8.55 -22.02
C SER A 57 -3.04 10.07 -21.79
N LEU A 58 -2.36 10.62 -20.78
CA LEU A 58 -2.29 12.07 -20.58
C LEU A 58 -1.46 12.78 -21.65
N GLN A 59 -0.34 12.20 -22.06
CA GLN A 59 0.49 12.76 -23.13
C GLN A 59 -0.25 12.74 -24.46
N ASP A 60 -0.89 11.62 -24.80
CA ASP A 60 -1.69 11.48 -26.02
C ASP A 60 -2.88 12.46 -26.03
N CYS A 61 -3.51 12.67 -24.88
CA CYS A 61 -4.59 13.66 -24.73
C CYS A 61 -4.08 15.09 -24.93
N ALA A 62 -2.94 15.44 -24.32
CA ALA A 62 -2.33 16.76 -24.46
C ALA A 62 -1.89 17.05 -25.90
N ASP A 63 -1.32 16.07 -26.59
CA ASP A 63 -0.91 16.20 -27.99
C ASP A 63 -2.13 16.42 -28.91
N LYS A 64 -3.23 15.70 -28.68
CA LYS A 64 -4.50 15.90 -29.41
C LYS A 64 -5.13 17.26 -29.14
N ALA A 65 -5.14 17.71 -27.88
CA ALA A 65 -5.63 19.03 -27.51
C ALA A 65 -4.84 20.15 -28.21
N THR A 66 -3.52 19.99 -28.28
CA THR A 66 -2.63 20.95 -28.96
C THR A 66 -2.92 20.98 -30.47
N ALA A 67 -3.10 19.82 -31.10
CA ALA A 67 -3.43 19.74 -32.52
C ALA A 67 -4.80 20.35 -32.86
N GLN A 68 -5.82 20.16 -32.02
CA GLN A 68 -7.14 20.80 -32.20
C GLN A 68 -7.07 22.32 -32.02
N ALA A 69 -6.31 22.79 -31.03
CA ALA A 69 -6.11 24.22 -30.81
C ALA A 69 -5.41 24.90 -31.99
N GLU A 70 -4.41 24.24 -32.59
CA GLU A 70 -3.75 24.72 -33.81
C GLU A 70 -4.69 24.74 -35.03
N ALA A 71 -5.63 23.79 -35.09
CA ALA A 71 -6.64 23.69 -36.16
C ALA A 71 -7.84 24.64 -35.99
N LEU A 72 -7.90 25.43 -34.90
CA LEU A 72 -9.07 26.24 -34.51
C LEU A 72 -10.37 25.42 -34.41
N ASP A 73 -10.23 24.13 -34.06
CA ASP A 73 -11.35 23.22 -33.94
C ASP A 73 -11.99 23.34 -32.55
N VAL A 74 -13.32 23.53 -32.52
CA VAL A 74 -14.10 23.79 -31.29
C VAL A 74 -14.91 22.56 -30.86
N THR A 75 -14.71 21.41 -31.49
CA THR A 75 -15.30 20.15 -31.02
C THR A 75 -14.65 19.70 -29.72
N GLY A 76 -15.46 19.32 -28.72
CA GLY A 76 -14.98 18.82 -27.43
C GLY A 76 -14.04 17.61 -27.57
N LEU A 77 -13.02 17.55 -26.70
CA LEU A 77 -12.01 16.51 -26.72
C LEU A 77 -12.31 15.45 -25.66
N THR A 78 -12.61 14.21 -26.07
CA THR A 78 -12.77 13.10 -25.13
C THR A 78 -11.44 12.41 -24.86
N CYS A 79 -11.04 12.32 -23.59
CA CYS A 79 -9.85 11.63 -23.13
C CYS A 79 -10.19 10.55 -22.09
N THR A 80 -9.61 9.36 -22.25
CA THR A 80 -9.76 8.28 -21.26
C THR A 80 -8.73 8.44 -20.14
N PHE A 81 -9.21 8.51 -18.90
CA PHE A 81 -8.40 8.51 -17.69
C PHE A 81 -8.93 7.45 -16.73
N PHE A 82 -8.09 6.53 -16.26
CA PHE A 82 -8.46 5.40 -15.39
C PHE A 82 -9.63 4.54 -15.92
N GLY A 83 -9.80 4.44 -17.25
CA GLY A 83 -10.94 3.73 -17.86
C GLY A 83 -12.27 4.49 -17.80
N THR A 84 -12.24 5.75 -17.37
CA THR A 84 -13.36 6.69 -17.46
C THR A 84 -13.10 7.68 -18.59
N GLU A 85 -14.12 7.95 -19.39
CA GLU A 85 -14.06 8.97 -20.44
C GLU A 85 -14.33 10.34 -19.80
N ILE A 86 -13.43 11.29 -20.05
CA ILE A 86 -13.52 12.67 -19.59
C ILE A 86 -13.54 13.56 -20.82
N GLU A 87 -14.62 14.32 -21.02
CA GLU A 87 -14.61 15.42 -21.98
C GLU A 87 -13.85 16.62 -21.39
N VAL A 88 -12.80 17.02 -22.10
CA VAL A 88 -11.98 18.20 -21.81
C VAL A 88 -12.35 19.25 -22.84
N GLY A 89 -13.15 20.24 -22.40
CA GLY A 89 -13.63 21.32 -23.26
C GLY A 89 -15.13 21.25 -23.52
N GLU A 90 -15.94 21.64 -22.53
CA GLU A 90 -17.24 22.28 -22.78
C GLU A 90 -17.25 23.61 -22.03
N GLY A 91 -17.25 24.71 -22.80
CA GLY A 91 -17.19 26.11 -22.35
C GLY A 91 -16.37 26.98 -23.28
#